data_AF-A0A1V1X2R1-F1
#
_entry.id   AF-A0A1V1X2R1-F1
#
_cell.length_a   1.000
_cell.length_b   1.000
_cell.length_c   1.000
_cell.angle_alpha   90.00
_cell.angle_beta   90.00
_cell.angle_gamma   90.00
#
_symmetry.space_group_name_H-M   'P 1'
#
loop_
_entity.id
_entity.type
_entity.pdbx_description
1 polymer ?
#
loop_
_entity_poly.entity_id
_entity_poly.type
_entity_poly.pdbx_seq_one_letter_code
_entity_poly.pdbx_strand_id
1 'polypeptide(L)' 'MASKNELILRATKEIVVKFIEAGRLSPTSFHETFKAVYSTVEQTIKDSEQTAEQDDEQKA' A
#
# COMPACT_ATOMS: atom_id res chain seq x y z
N MET A 1 -18.79 4.09 -1.47
CA MET A 1 -17.38 3.98 -1.90
C MET A 1 -16.55 3.61 -0.69
N ALA A 2 -15.76 2.53 -0.72
CA ALA A 2 -14.84 2.20 0.36
C ALA A 2 -13.86 3.36 0.58
N SER A 3 -13.48 3.64 1.82
CA SER A 3 -12.53 4.73 2.09
C SER A 3 -11.15 4.36 1.54
N LYS A 4 -10.32 5.37 1.21
CA LYS A 4 -8.94 5.13 0.75
C LYS A 4 -8.15 4.30 1.76
N ASN A 5 -8.32 4.57 3.05
CA ASN A 5 -7.68 3.81 4.13
C ASN A 5 -8.13 2.35 4.13
N GLU A 6 -9.42 2.08 3.88
CA GLU A 6 -9.94 0.71 3.77
C GLU A 6 -9.32 -0.03 2.58
N LEU A 7 -9.15 0.64 1.44
CA LEU A 7 -8.50 0.06 0.26
C LEU A 7 -7.02 -0.27 0.53
N ILE A 8 -6.29 0.62 1.21
CA ILE A 8 -4.89 0.40 1.61
C ILE A 8 -4.79 -0.81 2.53
N LEU A 9 -5.64 -0.87 3.56
CA LEU A 9 -5.63 -1.98 4.51
C LEU A 9 -5.98 -3.31 3.84
N ARG A 10 -6.94 -3.32 2.92
CA ARG A 10 -7.32 -4.52 2.16
C ARG A 10 -6.18 -5.01 1.27
N ALA A 11 -5.56 -4.10 0.51
CA ALA A 11 -4.43 -4.43 -0.35
C ALA A 11 -3.23 -4.96 0.47
N THR A 12 -2.90 -4.28 1.57
CA THR A 12 -1.84 -4.70 2.50
C THR A 12 -2.09 -6.12 3.00
N LYS A 13 -3.31 -6.40 3.49
CA LYS A 13 -3.70 -7.72 3.98
C LYS A 13 -3.58 -8.79 2.88
N GLU A 14 -4.09 -8.53 1.68
CA GLU A 14 -4.03 -9.50 0.57
C GLU A 14 -2.61 -9.80 0.12
N ILE A 15 -1.72 -8.80 0.06
CA ILE A 15 -0.31 -8.99 -0.27
C ILE A 15 0.34 -9.90 0.80
N VAL A 16 0.29 -9.52 2.07
CA VAL A 16 0.97 -10.27 3.15
C VAL A 16 0.47 -11.70 3.24
N VAL A 17 -0.85 -11.92 3.16
CA VAL A 17 -1.44 -13.27 3.19
C VAL A 17 -0.96 -14.11 2.01
N LYS A 18 -0.93 -13.56 0.79
CA LYS A 18 -0.42 -14.30 -0.39
C LYS A 18 1.04 -14.71 -0.24
N PHE A 19 1.88 -13.85 0.33
CA PHE A 19 3.29 -14.21 0.58
C PHE A 19 3.40 -15.35 1.62
N ILE A 20 2.53 -15.38 2.64
CA ILE A 20 2.48 -16.47 3.62
C ILE A 20 1.96 -17.76 2.97
N GLU A 21 0.86 -17.70 2.21
CA GLU A 21 0.27 -18.84 1.49
C GLU A 21 1.25 -19.44 0.46
N ALA A 22 2.06 -18.61 -0.19
CA ALA A 22 3.12 -19.05 -1.10
C ALA A 22 4.40 -19.57 -0.38
N GLY A 23 4.42 -19.57 0.95
CA GLY A 23 5.57 -19.98 1.75
C GLY A 23 6.79 -19.08 1.59
N ARG A 24 6.58 -17.81 1.20
CA ARG A 24 7.65 -16.79 1.03
C ARG A 24 7.85 -15.95 2.28
N LEU A 25 6.88 -15.94 3.19
CA LEU A 25 6.98 -15.31 4.52
C LEU A 25 6.44 -16.27 5.59
N SER A 26 7.02 -16.20 6.79
CA SER A 26 6.50 -16.92 7.95
C SER A 26 5.33 -16.15 8.57
N PRO A 27 4.26 -16.81 9.04
CA PRO A 27 3.21 -16.18 9.83
C PRO A 27 3.73 -15.43 11.06
N THR A 28 4.86 -15.85 11.64
CA THR A 28 5.49 -15.18 12.79
C THR A 28 5.99 -13.76 12.49
N SER A 29 6.33 -13.48 11.23
CA SER A 29 6.79 -12.17 10.75
C SER A 29 5.66 -11.23 10.33
N PHE A 30 4.40 -11.63 10.50
CA PHE A 30 3.24 -10.88 10.02
C PHE A 30 3.22 -9.43 10.50
N HIS A 31 3.46 -9.19 11.79
CA HIS A 31 3.35 -7.84 12.38
C HIS A 31 4.30 -6.82 11.74
N GLU A 32 5.57 -7.22 11.59
CA GLU A 32 6.61 -6.43 10.93
C GLU A 32 6.30 -6.23 9.44
N THR A 33 6.04 -7.33 8.73
CA THR A 33 5.84 -7.30 7.28
C THR A 33 4.60 -6.50 6.91
N PHE A 34 3.52 -6.61 7.69
CA PHE A 34 2.30 -5.85 7.44
C PHE A 34 2.54 -4.35 7.52
N LYS A 35 3.31 -3.86 8.50
CA LYS A 35 3.66 -2.45 8.60
C LYS A 35 4.52 -1.97 7.43
N ALA A 36 5.49 -2.79 7.01
CA ALA A 36 6.34 -2.47 5.87
C ALA A 36 5.52 -2.34 4.57
N VAL A 37 4.68 -3.34 4.28
CA VAL A 37 3.81 -3.33 3.09
C VAL A 37 2.80 -2.19 3.15
N TYR A 38 2.20 -1.93 4.32
CA TYR A 38 1.28 -0.81 4.51
C TYR A 38 1.94 0.52 4.13
N SER A 39 3.14 0.78 4.64
CA SER A 39 3.89 2.00 4.33
C SER A 39 4.14 2.13 2.84
N THR A 40 4.61 1.06 2.19
CA THR A 40 4.86 1.07 0.74
C THR A 40 3.61 1.39 -0.07
N VAL A 41 2.47 0.77 0.25
CA VAL A 41 1.20 1.00 -0.46
C VAL A 41 0.70 2.42 -0.20
N GLU A 42 0.74 2.87 1.05
CA GLU A 42 0.31 4.22 1.42
C GLU A 42 1.14 5.30 0.73
N GLN A 43 2.47 5.14 0.71
CA GLN A 43 3.39 6.06 0.03
C GLN A 43 3.13 6.10 -1.47
N THR A 44 2.98 4.95 -2.12
CA THR A 44 2.70 4.89 -3.57
C THR A 44 1.48 5.72 -3.95
N ILE A 45 0.44 5.72 -3.11
CA ILE A 45 -0.77 6.50 -3.42
C ILE A 45 -0.59 7.98 -3.07
N LYS A 46 0.10 8.32 -1.98
CA LYS A 46 0.44 9.72 -1.65
C LYS A 46 1.30 10.36 -2.75
N ASP A 47 2.30 9.64 -3.25
CA ASP A 47 3.19 10.10 -4.31
C ASP A 47 2.42 10.28 -5.63
N SER A 48 1.45 9.40 -5.91
CA SER A 48 0.56 9.53 -7.07
C SER A 48 -0.33 10.76 -6.99
N GLU A 49 -0.74 11.20 -5.80
CA GLU A 49 -1.52 12.43 -5.63
C GLU A 49 -0.65 13.67 -5.78
N GLN A 50 0.59 13.64 -5.24
CA GLN A 50 1.53 14.75 -5.38
C GLN A 50 2.00 14.96 -6.82
N THR A 51 2.12 13.89 -7.61
CA THR A 51 2.49 13.99 -9.02
C THR A 51 1.35 14.58 -9.85
N ALA A 52 0.09 14.33 -9.48
CA ALA A 52 -1.09 14.87 -10.18
C ALA A 52 -1.24 16.40 -9.98
N GLU A 53 -0.78 16.95 -8.86
CA GLU A 53 -0.83 18.38 -8.58
C GLU A 53 0.26 19.18 -9.33
N GLN A 54 1.37 18.53 -9.71
CA GLN A 54 2.49 19.19 -10.41
C GLN A 54 2.31 19.30 -11.93
N ASP A 55 1.50 18.43 -12.54
CA ASP A 55 1.17 18.50 -13.98
C ASP A 55 0.15 19.61 -14.31
N ASP A 56 -0.66 20.06 -13.34
CA ASP A 56 -1.63 21.15 -13.54
C ASP A 56 -0.96 22.55 -13.51
N GLU A 57 0.08 22.73 -12.69
CA GLU A 57 0.77 24.03 -12.54
C GLU A 57 1.81 24.31 -13.66
N GLN A 58 2.21 23.30 -14.43
CA GLN A 58 3.08 23.48 -15.62
C GLN A 58 2.29 23.71 -16.92
N LYS A 59 0.95 23.70 -16.86
CA LYS A 59 0.06 23.92 -18.01
C LYS A 59 -0.75 25.24 -17.93
N ALA A 60 -0.57 26.04 -16.87
CA ALA A 60 -1.20 27.33 -16.64
C ALA A 60 -0.34 28.51 -17.10
#